data_AF-A0A7C4NFW7-F1
#
_entry.id   AF-A0A7C4NFW7-F1
#
_cell.length_a   1.000
_cell.length_b   1.000
_cell.length_c   1.000
_cell.angle_alpha   90.00
_cell.angle_beta   90.00
_cell.angle_gamma   90.00
#
_symmetry.space_group_name_H-M   'P 1'
#
loop_
_entity.id
_entity.type
_entity.pdbx_description
1 polymer ?
#
loop_
_entity_poly.entity_id
_entity_poly.type
_entity_poly.pdbx_seq_one_letter_code
_entity_poly.pdbx_strand_id
1 'polypeptide(L)'
;MLYHAYNNEHVYRLGVCLLDLDDPSKVIARPKDFIFEPAELWELRGDVPNVVFSCANPVVDGTVYVYYGGADHVIGLATCSLSDLLDFARQG
;
A
#
# COMPACT_ATOMS: atom_id res chain seq x y z
N MET A 1 -1.77 -0.88 9.56
CA MET A 1 -1.68 -2.05 8.67
C MET A 1 -1.74 -1.57 7.23
N LEU A 2 -0.77 -1.96 6.40
CA LEU A 2 -0.85 -1.81 4.95
C LEU A 2 -1.56 -3.04 4.37
N TYR A 3 -2.49 -2.83 3.45
CA TYR A 3 -3.28 -3.90 2.83
C TYR A 3 -3.46 -3.64 1.34
N HIS A 4 -3.70 -4.68 0.56
CA HIS A 4 -4.06 -4.53 -0.85
C HIS A 4 -5.56 -4.76 -1.07
N ALA A 5 -6.12 -4.13 -2.09
CA ALA A 5 -7.47 -4.34 -2.55
C ALA A 5 -7.48 -4.51 -4.08
N TYR A 6 -8.46 -5.28 -4.58
CA TYR A 6 -8.65 -5.58 -5.98
C TYR A 6 -10.07 -5.20 -6.39
N ASN A 7 -10.23 -4.48 -7.50
CA ASN A 7 -11.53 -4.01 -7.98
C ASN A 7 -12.01 -4.77 -9.23
N ASN A 8 -13.21 -4.42 -9.70
CA ASN A 8 -13.82 -5.04 -10.88
C ASN A 8 -13.10 -4.70 -12.19
N GLU A 9 -12.33 -3.61 -12.20
CA GLU A 9 -11.47 -3.20 -13.31
C GLU A 9 -10.11 -3.92 -13.31
N HIS A 10 -9.93 -4.92 -12.44
CA HIS A 10 -8.73 -5.73 -12.33
C HIS A 10 -7.47 -4.95 -11.95
N VAL A 11 -7.59 -3.99 -11.03
CA VAL A 11 -6.49 -3.17 -10.53
C VAL A 11 -6.23 -3.50 -9.07
N TYR A 12 -4.99 -3.87 -8.74
CA TYR A 12 -4.52 -3.97 -7.35
C TYR A 12 -3.97 -2.63 -6.88
N ARG A 13 -4.46 -2.16 -5.73
CA ARG A 13 -3.98 -0.94 -5.07
C ARG A 13 -3.66 -1.21 -3.61
N LEU A 14 -2.79 -0.39 -3.02
CA LEU A 14 -2.53 -0.43 -1.58
C LEU A 14 -3.36 0.62 -0.84
N GLY A 15 -3.93 0.20 0.28
CA GLY A 15 -4.53 1.05 1.29
C GLY A 15 -3.80 0.93 2.63
N VAL A 16 -4.22 1.77 3.57
CA VAL A 16 -3.78 1.74 4.95
C VAL A 16 -4.98 1.76 5.88
N CYS A 17 -4.88 1.09 7.02
CA CYS A 17 -5.80 1.28 8.12
C CYS A 17 -5.06 1.30 9.46
N LEU A 18 -5.65 1.97 10.44
CA LEU A 18 -5.22 1.94 11.82
C LEU A 18 -6.09 0.95 12.58
N LEU A 19 -5.45 0.13 13.39
CA LEU A 19 -6.08 -0.81 14.29
C LEU A 19 -5.88 -0.32 15.72
N ASP A 20 -6.79 -0.66 16.62
CA ASP A 20 -6.61 -0.40 18.04
C ASP A 20 -5.36 -1.15 18.57
N LEU A 21 -4.63 -0.52 19.48
CA LEU A 21 -3.35 -1.03 19.97
C LEU A 21 -3.53 -2.20 20.96
N ASP A 22 -4.61 -2.19 21.73
CA ASP A 22 -4.91 -3.21 22.73
C ASP A 22 -5.76 -4.35 22.13
N ASP A 23 -6.65 -4.03 21.18
CA ASP A 23 -7.51 -4.99 20.49
C ASP A 23 -7.49 -4.81 18.96
N PRO A 24 -6.53 -5.42 18.25
CA PRO A 24 -6.32 -5.21 16.81
C PRO A 24 -7.46 -5.73 15.92
N SER A 25 -8.47 -6.41 16.50
CA SER A 25 -9.70 -6.74 15.76
C SER A 25 -10.55 -5.50 15.45
N LYS A 26 -10.31 -4.39 16.17
CA LYS A 26 -11.00 -3.11 15.99
C LYS A 26 -10.25 -2.21 15.02
N VAL A 27 -10.90 -1.85 13.92
CA VAL A 27 -10.43 -0.82 13.00
C VAL A 27 -10.83 0.55 13.53
N ILE A 28 -9.84 1.40 13.83
CA ILE A 28 -10.06 2.76 14.37
C ILE A 28 -10.06 3.83 13.27
N ALA A 29 -9.37 3.59 12.16
CA ALA A 29 -9.43 4.44 10.97
C ALA A 29 -9.13 3.62 9.71
N ARG A 30 -9.85 3.90 8.63
CA ARG A 30 -9.63 3.29 7.31
C ARG A 30 -10.06 4.29 6.23
N PRO A 31 -9.11 5.06 5.68
CA PRO A 31 -9.37 5.94 4.55
C PRO A 31 -10.10 5.24 3.41
N LYS A 32 -10.92 6.00 2.69
CA LYS A 32 -11.64 5.48 1.51
C LYS A 32 -10.73 5.36 0.30
N ASP A 33 -9.73 6.23 0.22
CA ASP A 33 -8.81 6.29 -0.92
C ASP A 33 -7.58 5.40 -0.71
N PHE A 34 -6.86 5.14 -1.81
CA PHE A 34 -5.62 4.36 -1.80
C PHE A 34 -4.41 5.25 -1.52
N ILE A 35 -3.31 4.63 -1.07
CA ILE A 35 -2.01 5.30 -0.89
C ILE A 35 -1.06 5.05 -2.06
N PHE A 36 -1.32 4.01 -2.86
CA PHE A 36 -0.46 3.61 -3.97
C PHE A 36 -1.27 2.83 -5.01
N GLU A 37 -1.22 3.28 -6.27
CA GLU A 37 -1.79 2.60 -7.42
C GLU A 37 -0.75 2.41 -8.54
N PRO A 38 -0.96 1.44 -9.45
CA PRO A 38 -0.09 1.25 -10.61
C PRO A 38 -0.08 2.48 -11.51
N ALA A 39 1.10 3.02 -11.79
CA ALA A 39 1.29 4.15 -12.69
C ALA A 39 2.47 3.94 -13.64
N GLU A 40 3.49 3.21 -13.21
CA GLU A 40 4.71 2.99 -13.98
C GLU A 40 4.55 1.84 -14.97
N LEU A 41 5.33 1.85 -16.06
CA LEU A 41 5.20 0.87 -17.14
C LEU A 41 5.35 -0.59 -16.65
N TRP A 42 6.20 -0.84 -15.67
CA TRP A 42 6.42 -2.16 -15.06
C TRP A 42 5.36 -2.58 -14.04
N GLU A 43 4.42 -1.70 -13.72
CA GLU A 43 3.25 -1.97 -12.86
C GLU A 43 1.99 -2.15 -13.71
N LEU A 44 1.94 -1.42 -14.84
CA LEU A 44 0.87 -1.50 -15.84
C LEU A 44 1.02 -2.69 -16.78
N ARG A 45 2.24 -3.21 -16.98
CA ARG A 45 2.53 -4.31 -17.93
C ARG A 45 3.48 -5.34 -17.33
N GLY A 46 3.06 -6.60 -17.38
CA GLY A 46 3.79 -7.76 -16.88
C GLY A 46 2.94 -9.02 -17.03
N ASP A 47 3.18 -10.03 -16.19
CA ASP A 47 2.42 -11.28 -16.19
C ASP A 47 0.96 -11.08 -15.77
N VAL A 48 0.71 -10.11 -14.88
CA VAL A 48 -0.62 -9.60 -14.54
C VAL A 48 -0.60 -8.07 -14.60
N PRO A 49 -1.36 -7.41 -15.51
CA PRO A 49 -1.32 -5.95 -15.63
C PRO A 49 -2.00 -5.26 -14.44
N ASN A 50 -1.65 -4.00 -14.20
CA ASN A 50 -2.24 -3.13 -13.18
C ASN A 50 -2.07 -3.67 -11.74
N VAL A 51 -0.85 -4.07 -11.38
CA VAL A 51 -0.56 -4.61 -10.04
C VAL A 51 0.53 -3.81 -9.34
N VAL A 52 0.20 -3.33 -8.14
CA VAL A 52 1.15 -3.04 -7.06
C VAL A 52 0.76 -3.86 -5.83
N PHE A 53 1.67 -4.71 -5.34
CA PHE A 53 1.36 -5.66 -4.26
C PHE A 53 2.49 -5.69 -3.22
N SER A 54 2.27 -5.07 -2.06
CA SER A 54 3.29 -4.99 -1.00
C SER A 54 3.44 -6.29 -0.21
N CYS A 55 4.70 -6.67 0.06
CA CYS A 55 5.06 -7.85 0.84
C CYS A 55 5.98 -7.54 2.04
N ALA A 56 6.70 -6.42 2.04
CA ALA A 56 7.56 -6.02 3.15
C ALA A 56 7.61 -4.49 3.30
N ASN A 57 7.49 -4.01 4.55
CA ASN A 57 7.32 -2.58 4.85
C ASN A 57 8.19 -2.11 6.02
N PRO A 58 9.54 -2.25 6.00
CA PRO A 58 10.37 -1.77 7.10
C PRO A 58 10.33 -0.25 7.24
N VAL A 59 10.41 0.21 8.47
CA VAL A 59 10.58 1.63 8.81
C VAL A 59 12.01 1.84 9.28
N VAL A 60 12.75 2.73 8.61
CA VAL A 60 14.12 3.08 8.97
C VAL A 60 14.23 4.60 8.99
N ASP A 61 14.65 5.16 10.13
CA ASP A 61 14.84 6.60 10.33
C ASP A 61 13.63 7.45 9.90
N GLY A 62 12.42 6.96 10.20
CA GLY A 62 11.15 7.64 9.88
C GLY A 62 10.69 7.50 8.43
N THR A 63 11.42 6.76 7.58
CA THR A 63 11.02 6.44 6.21
C THR A 63 10.43 5.03 6.14
N VAL A 64 9.27 4.90 5.51
CA VAL A 64 8.64 3.61 5.20
C VAL A 64 9.15 3.16 3.83
N TYR A 65 9.71 1.96 3.78
CA TYR A 65 10.15 1.32 2.54
C TYR A 65 9.14 0.25 2.15
N VAL A 66 8.38 0.45 1.08
CA VAL A 66 7.36 -0.48 0.59
C VAL A 66 7.97 -1.30 -0.53
N TYR A 67 8.40 -2.53 -0.23
CA TYR A 67 8.80 -3.50 -1.25
C TYR A 67 7.56 -4.18 -1.81
N TYR A 68 7.37 -4.07 -3.13
CA TYR A 68 6.15 -4.51 -3.79
C TYR A 68 6.43 -5.28 -5.08
N GLY A 69 5.51 -6.17 -5.44
CA GLY A 69 5.43 -6.77 -6.76
C GLY A 69 4.78 -5.80 -7.74
N GLY A 70 5.46 -5.53 -8.86
CA GLY A 70 4.94 -4.76 -9.99
C GLY A 70 4.53 -5.70 -11.12
N ALA A 71 3.25 -5.63 -11.51
CA ALA A 71 2.66 -6.43 -12.58
C ALA A 71 2.93 -7.96 -12.53
N ASP A 72 3.04 -8.52 -11.32
CA ASP A 72 3.48 -9.90 -11.05
C ASP A 72 4.80 -10.31 -11.74
N HIS A 73 5.62 -9.32 -12.10
CA HIS A 73 6.78 -9.50 -12.96
C HIS A 73 8.10 -9.05 -12.32
N VAL A 74 8.06 -7.93 -11.60
CA VAL A 74 9.24 -7.30 -10.99
C VAL A 74 9.05 -7.03 -9.51
N ILE A 75 10.15 -6.82 -8.80
CA ILE A 75 10.14 -6.24 -7.45
C ILE A 75 10.50 -4.76 -7.57
N GLY A 76 9.62 -3.90 -7.08
CA GLY A 76 9.84 -2.46 -6.94
C GLY A 76 10.01 -2.04 -5.48
N LEU A 77 10.46 -0.80 -5.29
CA LEU A 77 10.54 -0.14 -4.00
C LEU A 77 9.93 1.26 -4.11
N ALA A 78 8.90 1.53 -3.31
CA ALA A 78 8.36 2.86 -3.09
C ALA A 78 8.68 3.32 -1.66
N THR A 79 8.76 4.64 -1.44
CA THR A 79 9.06 5.20 -0.12
C THR A 79 8.16 6.37 0.22
N CYS A 80 7.83 6.52 1.50
CA CYS A 80 7.19 7.71 2.04
C CYS A 80 7.65 8.00 3.47
N SER A 81 7.37 9.20 3.98
CA SER A 81 7.53 9.49 5.41
C SER A 81 6.50 8.70 6.23
N LEU A 82 6.92 8.16 7.37
CA LEU A 82 6.01 7.55 8.34
C LEU A 82 4.99 8.59 8.87
N SER A 83 5.39 9.86 9.03
CA SER A 83 4.47 10.92 9.47
C SER A 83 3.32 11.07 8.49
N ASP A 84 3.63 11.19 7.21
CA ASP A 84 2.65 11.47 6.17
C ASP A 84 1.70 10.28 5.99
N LEU A 85 2.24 9.06 6.08
CA LEU A 85 1.42 7.84 6.05
C LEU A 85 0.45 7.78 7.23
N LEU A 86 0.90 8.12 8.45
CA LEU A 86 0.05 8.14 9.63
C LEU A 86 -0.99 9.26 9.57
N ASP A 87 -0.64 10.42 9.02
CA ASP A 87 -1.56 11.54 8.88
C ASP A 87 -2.64 11.23 7.86
N PHE A 88 -2.29 10.66 6.70
CA PHE A 88 -3.26 10.14 5.75
C PHE A 88 -4.16 9.08 6.38
N ALA A 89 -3.58 8.12 7.13
CA ALA A 89 -4.34 7.05 7.77
C ALA A 89 -5.37 7.56 8.81
N ARG A 90 -5.15 8.74 9.39
CA ARG A 90 -6.07 9.38 10.35
C ARG A 90 -7.13 10.25 9.70
N GLN A 91 -6.84 10.85 8.54
CA GLN A 91 -7.64 11.96 7.98
C GLN A 91 -8.33 11.64 6.65
N GLY A 92 -7.82 10.66 5.88
CA GLY A 92 -8.35 10.28 4.56
C GLY A 92 -9.61 9.42 4.59
#